data_AF-A0AAJ3CC88-F1
#
_entry.id   AF-A0AAJ3CC88-F1
#
_cell.length_a   1.000
_cell.length_b   1.000
_cell.length_c   1.000
_cell.angle_alpha   90.00
_cell.angle_beta   90.00
_cell.angle_gamma   90.00
#
_symmetry.space_group_name_H-M   'P 1'
#
loop_
_entity.id
_entity.type
_entity.pdbx_description
1 polymer ?
#
loop_
_entity_poly.entity_id
_entity_poly.type
_entity_poly.pdbx_seq_one_letter_code
_entity_poly.pdbx_strand_id
1 'polypeptide(L)'
;MNSMQQSDLPAHAQAALLPDAPVALLRLSAEACLVACNRAGLDVLGITAAELQGAPATLLWGLNAADLVCEEGVWAAPGDDPARRVRYTRDRVHGGWLLSLPHVETATLLREATRLAEDSRPVPISPLLQPLVARLQAEHEDRTVLERTAQALAGCELELLLPAGLAETEMGRRLQAGFGNLAEAIRQAVALSVQIAAEVPPLVAENDEMVRQSQAQTEALDGARIAVERLATNLHDVNAELAQVITLAGSADESARQGMAAARALGQAMQEVERRAARAGEVIEVIDSVAFQTNILSINASIEAAHAGDAGRGFAVVATEIRRLAERAAAAARDVRAILAETSAAIGEGAASARGTEAVLDGITGLLGRASGAMTAVAGRIQAQDGEIRGIESAVDGVVALGRSNLQHAAHVAERSEALERGTETLRDCVGLFRLPADPLQVPRHARVKELAVATAGRIGTALAQAIARGQIDEAALFARTYTPIPGVEPAKFSTAFDGVCDQILPALQEPLLDAHAWIVFAICANPDGYVPTHNLRFTQPLTGDAKRDLVGNRTKRKFTDRVGRSVGAHTDPYRLQVYRRDTGQIMFDLSAPIFVGRKHWGGLRVGYTLE
;
A
#
# COMPACT_ATOMS: atom_id res chain seq x y z
N MET A 1 -13.52 -73.45 66.30
CA MET A 1 -14.14 -73.77 67.59
C MET A 1 -15.62 -74.04 67.35
N ASN A 2 -16.03 -75.28 67.63
CA ASN A 2 -17.36 -75.92 67.59
C ASN A 2 -18.51 -75.26 66.81
N SER A 3 -18.81 -75.88 65.66
CA SER A 3 -20.10 -75.85 65.01
C SER A 3 -21.08 -76.71 65.83
N MET A 4 -21.93 -76.08 66.63
CA MET A 4 -23.14 -76.72 67.16
C MET A 4 -24.23 -76.63 66.09
N GLN A 5 -24.73 -77.78 65.67
CA GLN A 5 -25.84 -77.92 64.74
C GLN A 5 -27.13 -77.32 65.33
N GLN A 6 -27.87 -76.62 64.47
CA GLN A 6 -29.08 -75.83 64.73
C GLN A 6 -30.34 -76.65 65.13
N SER A 7 -30.20 -77.91 65.55
CA SER A 7 -31.32 -78.87 65.59
C SER A 7 -31.82 -79.30 66.98
N ASP A 8 -31.26 -78.82 68.10
CA ASP A 8 -31.61 -79.29 69.46
C ASP A 8 -32.24 -78.22 70.39
N LEU A 9 -32.90 -77.19 69.85
CA LEU A 9 -33.67 -76.22 70.64
C LEU A 9 -35.19 -76.49 70.54
N PRO A 10 -35.96 -76.38 71.63
CA PRO A 10 -37.41 -76.63 71.63
C PRO A 10 -38.13 -75.71 70.63
N ALA A 11 -39.22 -76.18 70.02
CA ALA A 11 -39.94 -75.55 68.90
C ALA A 11 -40.40 -74.08 69.12
N HIS A 12 -40.42 -73.60 70.36
CA HIS A 12 -40.69 -72.19 70.69
C HIS A 12 -39.48 -71.26 70.47
N ALA A 13 -38.25 -71.79 70.38
CA ALA A 13 -37.02 -71.02 70.22
C ALA A 13 -36.62 -70.76 68.75
N GLN A 14 -37.13 -71.54 67.78
CA GLN A 14 -36.88 -71.31 66.35
C GLN A 14 -37.68 -70.13 65.77
N ALA A 15 -38.70 -69.63 66.47
CA ALA A 15 -39.53 -68.51 66.03
C ALA A 15 -38.90 -67.12 66.24
N ALA A 16 -37.71 -67.03 66.87
CA ALA A 16 -37.16 -65.78 67.40
C ALA A 16 -35.96 -65.18 66.62
N LEU A 17 -35.53 -65.75 65.49
CA LEU A 17 -34.35 -65.27 64.75
C LEU A 17 -34.73 -64.75 63.35
N LEU A 18 -34.49 -63.46 63.11
CA LEU A 18 -34.60 -62.82 61.80
C LEU A 18 -33.33 -63.09 60.96
N PRO A 19 -33.41 -63.05 59.62
CA PRO A 19 -32.25 -63.30 58.76
C PRO A 19 -31.13 -62.30 59.01
N ASP A 20 -29.89 -62.79 58.95
CA ASP A 20 -28.72 -61.93 59.04
C ASP A 20 -28.63 -61.08 57.76
N ALA A 21 -28.53 -59.76 57.93
CA ALA A 21 -28.58 -58.79 56.84
C ALA A 21 -27.70 -57.59 57.19
N PRO A 22 -27.18 -56.84 56.18
CA PRO A 22 -26.39 -55.62 56.40
C PRO A 22 -27.23 -54.43 56.93
N VAL A 23 -28.47 -54.69 57.33
CA VAL A 23 -29.40 -53.77 57.97
C VAL A 23 -29.92 -54.41 59.24
N ALA A 24 -30.18 -53.59 60.25
CA ALA A 24 -30.80 -54.05 61.49
C ALA A 24 -32.26 -54.38 61.20
N LEU A 25 -32.65 -55.64 61.45
CA LEU A 25 -34.01 -56.14 61.31
C LEU A 25 -34.56 -56.50 62.68
N LEU A 26 -35.76 -56.01 62.99
CA LEU A 26 -36.42 -56.22 64.27
C LEU A 26 -37.88 -56.61 64.05
N ARG A 27 -38.42 -57.44 64.94
CA ARG A 27 -39.85 -57.77 64.98
C ARG A 27 -40.43 -57.32 66.31
N LEU A 28 -41.53 -56.58 66.24
CA LEU A 28 -42.31 -56.10 67.38
C LEU A 28 -43.63 -56.86 67.49
N SER A 29 -44.16 -57.01 68.71
CA SER A 29 -45.53 -57.45 68.97
C SER A 29 -46.55 -56.35 68.65
N ALA A 30 -47.85 -56.65 68.77
CA ALA A 30 -48.93 -55.68 68.59
C ALA A 30 -48.86 -54.52 69.60
N GLU A 31 -48.32 -54.77 70.79
CA GLU A 31 -48.09 -53.80 71.87
C GLU A 31 -46.75 -53.05 71.73
N ALA A 32 -46.04 -53.22 70.61
CA ALA A 32 -44.71 -52.66 70.34
C ALA A 32 -43.63 -53.10 71.36
N CYS A 33 -43.63 -54.38 71.74
CA CYS A 33 -42.51 -54.99 72.46
C CYS A 33 -41.63 -55.77 71.48
N LEU A 34 -40.31 -55.79 71.68
CA LEU A 34 -39.35 -56.53 70.88
C LEU A 34 -39.54 -58.05 71.08
N VAL A 35 -39.66 -58.76 69.95
CA VAL A 35 -39.91 -60.20 69.89
C VAL A 35 -38.77 -60.96 69.22
N ALA A 36 -38.19 -60.39 68.15
CA ALA A 36 -37.07 -60.98 67.44
C ALA A 36 -36.16 -59.90 66.84
N CYS A 37 -34.88 -60.22 66.66
CA CYS A 37 -33.88 -59.28 66.16
C CYS A 37 -32.77 -60.05 65.45
N ASN A 38 -32.22 -59.50 64.37
CA ASN A 38 -30.97 -60.03 63.78
C ASN A 38 -29.75 -59.44 64.52
N ARG A 39 -28.55 -59.94 64.22
CA ARG A 39 -27.31 -59.52 64.89
C ARG A 39 -27.08 -58.01 64.78
N ALA A 40 -27.23 -57.46 63.58
CA ALA A 40 -27.13 -56.03 63.32
C ALA A 40 -28.11 -55.20 64.17
N GLY A 41 -29.32 -55.70 64.42
CA GLY A 41 -30.30 -55.01 65.26
C GLY A 41 -29.98 -55.09 66.76
N LEU A 42 -29.38 -56.19 67.25
CA LEU A 42 -28.88 -56.27 68.62
C LEU A 42 -27.75 -55.25 68.84
N ASP A 43 -26.84 -55.15 67.87
CA ASP A 43 -25.73 -54.19 67.91
C ASP A 43 -26.23 -52.73 67.90
N VAL A 44 -27.28 -52.44 67.12
CA VAL A 44 -27.91 -51.10 67.07
C VAL A 44 -28.64 -50.76 68.37
N LEU A 45 -29.32 -51.74 68.99
CA LEU A 45 -30.02 -51.54 70.25
C LEU A 45 -29.09 -51.55 71.47
N GLY A 46 -27.87 -52.08 71.35
CA GLY A 46 -26.92 -52.20 72.45
C GLY A 46 -27.35 -53.18 73.54
N ILE A 47 -28.18 -54.17 73.18
CA ILE A 47 -28.72 -55.18 74.10
C ILE A 47 -28.28 -56.58 73.70
N THR A 48 -28.21 -57.49 74.66
CA THR A 48 -27.93 -58.90 74.39
C THR A 48 -29.19 -59.66 73.97
N ALA A 49 -29.03 -60.81 73.32
CA ALA A 49 -30.18 -61.64 72.91
C ALA A 49 -31.07 -62.08 74.10
N ALA A 50 -30.51 -62.18 75.31
CA ALA A 50 -31.24 -62.52 76.53
C ALA A 50 -32.14 -61.37 77.03
N GLU A 51 -31.81 -60.12 76.68
CA GLU A 51 -32.53 -58.91 77.10
C GLU A 51 -33.59 -58.48 76.06
N LEU A 52 -33.68 -59.17 74.93
CA LEU A 52 -34.56 -58.81 73.82
C LEU A 52 -36.05 -59.07 74.12
N GLN A 53 -36.37 -60.19 74.77
CA GLN A 53 -37.74 -60.67 74.91
C GLN A 53 -38.55 -59.78 75.87
N GLY A 54 -39.50 -59.03 75.31
CA GLY A 54 -40.36 -58.12 76.08
C GLY A 54 -39.77 -56.73 76.33
N ALA A 55 -38.60 -56.43 75.75
CA ALA A 55 -38.04 -55.08 75.80
C ALA A 55 -38.94 -54.10 75.01
N PRO A 56 -39.24 -52.91 75.54
CA PRO A 56 -40.15 -51.98 74.86
C PRO A 56 -39.49 -51.41 73.60
N ALA A 57 -40.28 -51.19 72.54
CA ALA A 57 -39.80 -50.53 71.32
C ALA A 57 -39.25 -49.11 71.56
N THR A 58 -39.52 -48.52 72.73
CA THR A 58 -38.97 -47.23 73.14
C THR A 58 -37.44 -47.21 73.24
N LEU A 59 -36.79 -48.38 73.35
CA LEU A 59 -35.32 -48.48 73.20
C LEU A 59 -34.85 -48.05 71.81
N LEU A 60 -35.69 -48.22 70.80
CA LEU A 60 -35.45 -47.73 69.44
C LEU A 60 -35.83 -46.25 69.34
N TRP A 61 -35.02 -45.41 69.97
CA TRP A 61 -35.14 -43.95 69.92
C TRP A 61 -36.50 -43.39 70.39
N GLY A 62 -37.19 -44.08 71.29
CA GLY A 62 -38.48 -43.66 71.84
C GLY A 62 -39.70 -44.06 71.01
N LEU A 63 -39.56 -44.98 70.04
CA LEU A 63 -40.66 -45.47 69.21
C LEU A 63 -41.78 -46.10 70.06
N ASN A 64 -43.03 -45.66 69.83
CA ASN A 64 -44.22 -46.19 70.48
C ASN A 64 -45.15 -46.88 69.48
N ALA A 65 -46.07 -47.73 69.97
CA ALA A 65 -47.06 -48.40 69.13
C ALA A 65 -47.94 -47.42 68.33
N ALA A 66 -48.22 -46.24 68.89
CA ALA A 66 -49.00 -45.19 68.23
C ALA A 66 -48.31 -44.56 67.02
N ASP A 67 -46.99 -44.73 66.87
CA ASP A 67 -46.21 -44.21 65.75
C ASP A 67 -46.28 -45.10 64.50
N LEU A 68 -46.75 -46.35 64.66
CA LEU A 68 -46.89 -47.36 63.61
C LEU A 68 -48.33 -47.41 63.08
N VAL A 69 -48.75 -46.35 62.40
CA VAL A 69 -50.17 -46.07 62.09
C VAL A 69 -50.67 -46.81 60.84
N CYS A 70 -49.79 -47.10 59.88
CA CYS A 70 -50.15 -47.64 58.55
C CYS A 70 -49.62 -49.07 58.36
N GLU A 71 -50.19 -49.89 57.48
CA GLU A 71 -49.70 -51.27 57.25
C GLU A 71 -48.23 -51.36 56.83
N GLU A 72 -47.69 -50.32 56.21
CA GLU A 72 -46.26 -50.10 56.06
C GLU A 72 -45.96 -48.61 56.07
N GLY A 73 -44.76 -48.23 56.49
CA GLY A 73 -44.37 -46.83 56.61
C GLY A 73 -42.90 -46.65 56.94
N VAL A 74 -42.51 -45.38 57.05
CA VAL A 74 -41.20 -45.00 57.59
C VAL A 74 -41.45 -44.07 58.76
N TRP A 75 -40.94 -44.47 59.92
CA TRP A 75 -40.90 -43.63 61.09
C TRP A 75 -39.52 -42.97 61.19
N ALA A 76 -39.49 -41.69 61.52
CA ALA A 76 -38.27 -40.95 61.80
C ALA A 76 -38.26 -40.59 63.27
N ALA A 77 -37.18 -40.93 63.97
CA ALA A 77 -37.08 -40.61 65.39
C ALA A 77 -36.93 -39.09 65.60
N PRO A 78 -37.33 -38.56 66.76
CA PRO A 78 -37.08 -37.17 67.12
C PRO A 78 -35.57 -36.82 67.08
N GLY A 79 -35.23 -35.73 66.39
CA GLY A 79 -33.86 -35.23 66.19
C GLY A 79 -33.43 -35.22 64.71
N ASP A 80 -32.42 -34.41 64.37
CA ASP A 80 -31.95 -34.18 62.99
C ASP A 80 -30.93 -35.22 62.47
N ASP A 81 -30.93 -36.46 62.99
CA ASP A 81 -30.02 -37.50 62.49
C ASP A 81 -30.66 -38.27 61.31
N PRO A 82 -30.14 -38.14 60.07
CA PRO A 82 -30.72 -38.77 58.88
C PRO A 82 -30.70 -40.30 58.93
N ALA A 83 -29.84 -40.89 59.77
CA ALA A 83 -29.78 -42.33 59.96
C ALA A 83 -30.82 -42.88 60.95
N ARG A 84 -31.54 -42.01 61.68
CA ARG A 84 -32.57 -42.42 62.65
C ARG A 84 -33.95 -42.64 62.02
N ARG A 85 -33.96 -43.39 60.91
CA ARG A 85 -35.19 -43.74 60.19
C ARG A 85 -35.39 -45.24 60.22
N VAL A 86 -36.61 -45.63 60.56
CA VAL A 86 -37.04 -47.01 60.70
C VAL A 86 -38.14 -47.25 59.68
N ARG A 87 -37.89 -48.13 58.72
CA ARG A 87 -38.96 -48.63 57.85
C ARG A 87 -39.67 -49.75 58.58
N TYR A 88 -41.00 -49.75 58.56
CA TYR A 88 -41.79 -50.78 59.21
C TYR A 88 -42.89 -51.29 58.29
N THR A 89 -43.26 -52.56 58.47
CA THR A 89 -44.34 -53.25 57.75
C THR A 89 -45.04 -54.20 58.71
N ARG A 90 -46.36 -54.35 58.59
CA ARG A 90 -47.16 -55.19 59.48
C ARG A 90 -46.85 -56.67 59.26
N ASP A 91 -46.47 -57.39 60.32
CA ASP A 91 -46.21 -58.83 60.26
C ASP A 91 -47.53 -59.59 60.37
N ARG A 92 -48.11 -59.93 59.21
CA ARG A 92 -49.39 -60.65 59.11
C ARG A 92 -49.31 -62.11 59.58
N VAL A 93 -48.11 -62.68 59.69
CA VAL A 93 -47.90 -64.09 60.04
C VAL A 93 -47.82 -64.27 61.55
N HIS A 94 -47.09 -63.40 62.24
CA HIS A 94 -46.84 -63.53 63.69
C HIS A 94 -47.60 -62.52 64.55
N GLY A 95 -48.28 -61.55 63.93
CA GLY A 95 -48.97 -60.47 64.62
C GLY A 95 -48.00 -59.44 65.18
N GLY A 96 -48.05 -58.20 64.66
CA GLY A 96 -47.17 -57.11 65.08
C GLY A 96 -46.50 -56.42 63.88
N TRP A 97 -45.22 -56.07 64.00
CA TRP A 97 -44.50 -55.26 63.00
C TRP A 97 -43.08 -55.79 62.73
N LEU A 98 -42.66 -55.78 61.46
CA LEU A 98 -41.28 -55.98 61.05
C LEU A 98 -40.65 -54.62 60.73
N LEU A 99 -39.52 -54.34 61.34
CA LEU A 99 -38.77 -53.09 61.22
C LEU A 99 -37.43 -53.37 60.54
N SER A 100 -37.01 -52.43 59.71
CA SER A 100 -35.70 -52.38 59.07
C SER A 100 -35.11 -50.99 59.23
N LEU A 101 -33.89 -50.90 59.73
CA LEU A 101 -33.15 -49.65 59.85
C LEU A 101 -31.66 -49.84 59.50
N PRO A 102 -30.94 -48.75 59.18
CA PRO A 102 -29.54 -48.85 58.79
C PRO A 102 -28.69 -49.44 59.92
N HIS A 103 -27.76 -50.35 59.57
CA HIS A 103 -26.70 -50.77 60.49
C HIS A 103 -25.76 -49.57 60.80
N VAL A 104 -25.01 -49.65 61.90
CA VAL A 104 -24.14 -48.56 62.40
C VAL A 104 -23.18 -48.01 61.34
N GLU A 105 -22.61 -48.88 60.49
CA GLU A 105 -21.71 -48.48 59.39
C GLU A 105 -22.45 -47.71 58.29
N THR A 106 -23.62 -48.20 57.88
CA THR A 106 -24.49 -47.53 56.90
C THR A 106 -25.00 -46.19 57.44
N ALA A 107 -25.32 -46.12 58.73
CA ALA A 107 -25.70 -44.90 59.41
C ALA A 107 -24.55 -43.86 59.43
N THR A 108 -23.31 -44.32 59.61
CA THR A 108 -22.12 -43.45 59.53
C THR A 108 -21.91 -42.91 58.11
N LEU A 109 -22.03 -43.76 57.08
CA LEU A 109 -21.96 -43.32 55.68
C LEU A 109 -23.06 -42.30 55.32
N LEU A 110 -24.29 -42.50 55.78
CA LEU A 110 -25.40 -41.55 55.57
C LEU A 110 -25.11 -40.21 56.24
N ARG A 111 -24.59 -40.20 57.48
CA ARG A 111 -24.21 -38.97 58.18
C ARG A 111 -23.05 -38.26 57.49
N GLU A 112 -22.04 -38.99 56.99
CA GLU A 112 -20.92 -38.42 56.23
C GLU A 112 -21.38 -37.81 54.91
N ALA A 113 -22.28 -38.48 54.17
CA ALA A 113 -22.84 -37.98 52.93
C ALA A 113 -23.69 -36.71 53.12
N THR A 114 -24.49 -36.63 54.18
CA THR A 114 -25.25 -35.41 54.50
C THR A 114 -24.32 -34.26 54.87
N ARG A 115 -23.25 -34.51 55.62
CA ARG A 115 -22.24 -33.47 55.97
C ARG A 115 -21.46 -32.97 54.76
N LEU A 116 -21.21 -33.83 53.78
CA LEU A 116 -20.62 -33.44 52.48
C LEU A 116 -21.52 -32.49 51.68
N ALA A 117 -22.84 -32.53 51.88
CA ALA A 117 -23.79 -31.63 51.22
C ALA A 117 -23.95 -30.27 51.94
N GLU A 118 -23.53 -30.15 53.20
CA GLU A 118 -23.74 -28.97 54.06
C GLU A 118 -22.53 -28.02 54.16
N ASP A 119 -21.54 -28.16 53.28
CA ASP A 119 -20.48 -27.16 53.04
C ASP A 119 -19.72 -26.73 54.32
N SER A 120 -19.30 -27.67 55.17
CA SER A 120 -18.53 -27.33 56.38
C SER A 120 -17.57 -28.42 56.93
N ARG A 121 -16.28 -28.03 56.95
CA ARG A 121 -15.08 -28.60 57.63
C ARG A 121 -14.63 -30.02 57.22
N PRO A 122 -13.30 -30.28 57.22
CA PRO A 122 -12.75 -31.59 56.88
C PRO A 122 -13.11 -32.62 57.95
N VAL A 123 -14.05 -33.49 57.62
CA VAL A 123 -14.36 -34.70 58.38
C VAL A 123 -13.48 -35.83 57.82
N PRO A 124 -12.94 -36.76 58.63
CA PRO A 124 -12.33 -37.97 58.11
C PRO A 124 -13.38 -38.75 57.28
N ILE A 125 -13.18 -38.82 55.96
CA ILE A 125 -14.10 -39.46 55.01
C ILE A 125 -13.71 -40.92 54.87
N SER A 126 -14.68 -41.83 54.88
CA SER A 126 -14.44 -43.25 54.59
C SER A 126 -13.78 -43.45 53.21
N PRO A 127 -12.82 -44.37 53.06
CA PRO A 127 -12.16 -44.68 51.77
C PRO A 127 -13.14 -44.99 50.62
N LEU A 128 -14.35 -45.45 50.94
CA LEU A 128 -15.39 -45.78 49.96
C LEU A 128 -16.01 -44.55 49.28
N LEU A 129 -15.96 -43.37 49.92
CA LEU A 129 -16.51 -42.13 49.37
C LEU A 129 -15.45 -41.27 48.65
N GLN A 130 -14.17 -41.62 48.74
CA GLN A 130 -13.07 -40.87 48.13
C GLN A 130 -13.22 -40.62 46.62
N PRO A 131 -13.69 -41.59 45.79
CA PRO A 131 -13.89 -41.36 44.36
C PRO A 131 -15.00 -40.34 44.05
N LEU A 132 -16.06 -40.31 44.86
CA LEU A 132 -17.17 -39.37 44.69
C LEU A 132 -16.72 -37.95 45.06
N VAL A 133 -15.95 -37.81 46.15
CA VAL A 133 -15.36 -36.54 46.59
C VAL A 133 -14.45 -35.96 45.51
N ALA A 134 -13.56 -36.78 44.93
CA ALA A 134 -12.68 -36.35 43.85
C ALA A 134 -13.45 -35.85 42.63
N ARG A 135 -14.57 -36.49 42.27
CA ARG A 135 -15.42 -36.08 41.15
C ARG A 135 -16.15 -34.77 41.41
N LEU A 136 -16.70 -34.59 42.61
CA LEU A 136 -17.38 -33.36 43.02
C LEU A 136 -16.42 -32.17 43.11
N GLN A 137 -15.18 -32.40 43.58
CA GLN A 137 -14.12 -31.39 43.59
C GLN A 137 -13.74 -30.97 42.17
N ALA A 138 -13.57 -31.92 41.24
CA ALA A 138 -13.29 -31.62 39.84
C ALA A 138 -14.41 -30.82 39.16
N GLU A 139 -15.69 -31.17 39.39
CA GLU A 139 -16.82 -30.40 38.87
C GLU A 139 -16.88 -28.98 39.46
N HIS A 140 -16.54 -28.80 40.73
CA HIS A 140 -16.47 -27.49 41.39
C HIS A 140 -15.35 -26.61 40.81
N GLU A 141 -14.18 -27.20 40.55
CA GLU A 141 -13.05 -26.56 39.90
C GLU A 141 -13.39 -26.09 38.48
N ASP A 142 -13.98 -26.96 37.66
CA ASP A 142 -14.41 -26.63 36.29
C ASP A 142 -15.44 -25.49 36.28
N ARG A 143 -16.41 -25.55 37.20
CA ARG A 143 -17.43 -24.49 37.36
C ARG A 143 -16.81 -23.15 37.74
N THR A 144 -15.83 -23.16 38.65
CA THR A 144 -15.12 -21.94 39.08
C THR A 144 -14.33 -21.32 37.91
N VAL A 145 -13.68 -22.14 37.08
CA VAL A 145 -12.99 -21.67 35.87
C VAL A 145 -13.98 -21.05 34.89
N LEU A 146 -15.13 -21.69 34.66
CA LEU A 146 -16.18 -21.20 33.78
C LEU A 146 -16.77 -19.86 34.25
N GLU A 147 -17.11 -19.75 35.53
CA GLU A 147 -17.67 -18.52 36.13
C GLU A 147 -16.67 -17.36 36.03
N ARG A 148 -15.39 -17.59 36.36
CA ARG A 148 -14.34 -16.55 36.23
C ARG A 148 -14.10 -16.14 34.78
N THR A 149 -14.06 -17.10 33.87
CA THR A 149 -13.88 -16.83 32.44
C THR A 149 -15.05 -16.01 31.90
N ALA A 150 -16.28 -16.38 32.25
CA ALA A 150 -17.49 -15.66 31.86
C ALA A 150 -17.52 -14.24 32.43
N GLN A 151 -17.13 -14.07 33.70
CA GLN A 151 -17.07 -12.76 34.34
C GLN A 151 -16.01 -11.84 33.72
N ALA A 152 -14.81 -12.38 33.43
CA ALA A 152 -13.75 -11.64 32.76
C ALA A 152 -14.18 -11.21 31.34
N LEU A 153 -14.77 -12.11 30.55
CA LEU A 153 -15.29 -11.77 29.21
C LEU A 153 -16.44 -10.75 29.27
N ALA A 154 -17.37 -10.89 30.21
CA ALA A 154 -18.49 -9.96 30.38
C ALA A 154 -18.02 -8.56 30.78
N GLY A 155 -16.94 -8.47 31.56
CA GLY A 155 -16.28 -7.21 31.92
C GLY A 155 -15.30 -6.67 30.88
N CYS A 156 -15.12 -7.36 29.75
CA CYS A 156 -14.06 -7.08 28.77
C CYS A 156 -12.65 -7.05 29.41
N GLU A 157 -12.45 -7.80 30.49
CA GLU A 157 -11.18 -7.93 31.20
C GLU A 157 -10.37 -9.06 30.57
N LEU A 158 -9.23 -8.69 30.00
CA LEU A 158 -8.35 -9.64 29.31
C LEU A 158 -7.21 -10.14 30.19
N GLU A 159 -7.25 -9.80 31.47
CA GLU A 159 -6.39 -10.33 32.52
C GLU A 159 -7.11 -11.46 33.27
N LEU A 160 -7.00 -12.69 32.76
CA LEU A 160 -7.61 -13.84 33.40
C LEU A 160 -6.73 -14.36 34.56
N LEU A 161 -7.04 -13.93 35.77
CA LEU A 161 -6.40 -14.43 36.99
C LEU A 161 -7.07 -15.71 37.47
N LEU A 162 -6.40 -16.85 37.23
CA LEU A 162 -6.80 -18.16 37.76
C LEU A 162 -6.04 -18.47 39.06
N PRO A 163 -6.67 -19.11 40.07
CA PRO A 163 -5.98 -19.64 41.24
C PRO A 163 -4.85 -20.61 40.85
N ALA A 164 -3.76 -20.65 41.63
CA ALA A 164 -2.53 -21.39 41.29
C ALA A 164 -2.78 -22.86 40.89
N GLY A 165 -3.60 -23.60 41.64
CA GLY A 165 -3.92 -24.99 41.32
C GLY A 165 -4.69 -25.17 39.99
N LEU A 166 -5.50 -24.17 39.60
CA LEU A 166 -6.27 -24.20 38.35
C LEU A 166 -5.45 -23.69 37.16
N ALA A 167 -4.54 -22.75 37.37
CA ALA A 167 -3.63 -22.24 36.34
C ALA A 167 -2.68 -23.33 35.80
N GLU A 168 -2.29 -24.28 36.66
CA GLU A 168 -1.42 -25.41 36.30
C GLU A 168 -2.16 -26.53 35.53
N THR A 169 -3.48 -26.48 35.42
CA THR A 169 -4.23 -27.43 34.61
C THR A 169 -4.04 -27.14 33.11
N GLU A 170 -4.23 -28.16 32.27
CA GLU A 170 -4.17 -27.99 30.81
C GLU A 170 -5.26 -27.01 30.30
N MET A 171 -6.43 -27.00 30.93
CA MET A 171 -7.51 -26.05 30.63
C MET A 171 -7.09 -24.62 31.01
N GLY A 172 -6.56 -24.43 32.22
CA GLY A 172 -6.11 -23.13 32.72
C GLY A 172 -5.02 -22.50 31.85
N ARG A 173 -3.99 -23.27 31.47
CA ARG A 173 -2.94 -22.80 30.56
C ARG A 173 -3.48 -22.37 29.19
N ARG A 174 -4.41 -23.13 28.61
CA ARG A 174 -5.01 -22.80 27.31
C ARG A 174 -5.85 -21.53 27.39
N LEU A 175 -6.63 -21.35 28.46
CA LEU A 175 -7.42 -20.15 28.68
C LEU A 175 -6.53 -18.93 28.87
N GLN A 176 -5.50 -19.01 29.70
CA GLN A 176 -4.53 -17.91 29.88
C GLN A 176 -3.84 -17.54 28.56
N ALA A 177 -3.41 -18.53 27.77
CA ALA A 177 -2.83 -18.28 26.45
C ALA A 177 -3.84 -17.63 25.48
N GLY A 178 -5.11 -18.06 25.50
CA GLY A 178 -6.18 -17.48 24.71
C GLY A 178 -6.45 -16.01 25.05
N PHE A 179 -6.58 -15.69 26.33
CA PHE A 179 -6.74 -14.31 26.82
C PHE A 179 -5.51 -13.44 26.51
N GLY A 180 -4.30 -13.98 26.67
CA GLY A 180 -3.07 -13.29 26.30
C GLY A 180 -2.99 -12.97 24.80
N ASN A 181 -3.38 -13.91 23.93
CA ASN A 181 -3.43 -13.68 22.48
C ASN A 181 -4.48 -12.63 22.11
N LEU A 182 -5.65 -12.64 22.76
CA LEU A 182 -6.71 -11.65 22.53
C LEU A 182 -6.27 -10.26 22.98
N ALA A 183 -5.65 -10.14 24.16
CA ALA A 183 -5.07 -8.90 24.66
C ALA A 183 -4.01 -8.33 23.70
N GLU A 184 -3.18 -9.19 23.13
CA GLU A 184 -2.16 -8.77 22.17
C GLU A 184 -2.74 -8.32 20.83
N ALA A 185 -3.73 -9.05 20.29
CA ALA A 185 -4.44 -8.63 19.08
C ALA A 185 -5.11 -7.26 19.27
N ILE A 186 -5.69 -7.02 20.44
CA ILE A 186 -6.33 -5.76 20.80
C ILE A 186 -5.30 -4.64 20.95
N ARG A 187 -4.14 -4.88 21.59
CA ARG A 187 -3.03 -3.93 21.63
C ARG A 187 -2.56 -3.52 20.23
N GLN A 188 -2.43 -4.49 19.32
CA GLN A 188 -2.04 -4.22 17.93
C GLN A 188 -3.10 -3.38 17.20
N ALA A 189 -4.39 -3.63 17.44
CA ALA A 189 -5.47 -2.82 16.87
C ALA A 189 -5.43 -1.37 17.38
N VAL A 190 -5.16 -1.13 18.67
CA VAL A 190 -4.98 0.23 19.22
C VAL A 190 -3.78 0.91 18.57
N ALA A 191 -2.64 0.22 18.52
CA ALA A 191 -1.41 0.78 17.97
C ALA A 191 -1.60 1.19 16.50
N LEU A 192 -2.26 0.35 15.71
CA LEU A 192 -2.60 0.67 14.32
C LEU A 192 -3.58 1.85 14.22
N SER A 193 -4.60 1.91 15.08
CA SER A 193 -5.55 3.05 15.11
C SER A 193 -4.85 4.37 15.39
N VAL A 194 -3.94 4.40 16.39
CA VAL A 194 -3.14 5.59 16.73
C VAL A 194 -2.23 5.98 15.58
N GLN A 195 -1.61 5.00 14.90
CA GLN A 195 -0.78 5.28 13.74
C GLN A 195 -1.59 5.88 12.59
N ILE A 196 -2.75 5.31 12.25
CA ILE A 196 -3.63 5.86 11.20
C ILE A 196 -4.08 7.28 11.57
N ALA A 197 -4.50 7.51 12.81
CA ALA A 197 -4.91 8.84 13.27
C ALA A 197 -3.77 9.87 13.19
N ALA A 198 -2.51 9.46 13.35
CA ALA A 198 -1.35 10.33 13.20
C ALA A 198 -1.03 10.68 11.72
N GLU A 199 -1.40 9.81 10.78
CA GLU A 199 -1.18 9.99 9.33
C GLU A 199 -2.29 10.81 8.65
N VAL A 200 -3.47 10.95 9.25
CA VAL A 200 -4.57 11.74 8.67
C VAL A 200 -4.25 13.24 8.57
N PRO A 201 -3.74 13.94 9.61
CA PRO A 201 -3.42 15.36 9.52
C PRO A 201 -2.43 15.75 8.41
N PRO A 202 -1.29 15.06 8.20
CA PRO A 202 -0.40 15.39 7.09
C PRO A 202 -1.06 15.14 5.73
N LEU A 203 -1.88 14.09 5.59
CA LEU A 203 -2.63 13.82 4.36
C LEU A 203 -3.64 14.94 4.04
N VAL A 204 -4.34 15.47 5.04
CA VAL A 204 -5.22 16.63 4.87
C VAL A 204 -4.42 17.88 4.47
N ALA A 205 -3.26 18.12 5.10
CA ALA A 205 -2.42 19.26 4.75
C ALA A 205 -1.85 19.18 3.32
N GLU A 206 -1.44 18.00 2.87
CA GLU A 206 -1.03 17.75 1.48
C GLU A 206 -2.19 17.97 0.50
N ASN A 207 -3.39 17.52 0.86
CA ASN A 207 -4.59 17.72 0.07
C ASN A 207 -4.97 19.21 -0.06
N ASP A 208 -4.89 19.97 1.03
CA ASP A 208 -5.13 21.42 1.04
C ASP A 208 -4.11 22.18 0.17
N GLU A 209 -2.85 21.74 0.18
CA GLU A 209 -1.83 22.28 -0.72
C GLU A 209 -2.15 21.96 -2.19
N MET A 210 -2.59 20.75 -2.50
CA MET A 210 -3.04 20.38 -3.85
C MET A 210 -4.23 21.25 -4.31
N VAL A 211 -5.16 21.57 -3.42
CA VAL A 211 -6.27 22.50 -3.71
C VAL A 211 -5.74 23.88 -4.05
N ARG A 212 -4.87 24.46 -3.21
CA ARG A 212 -4.26 25.78 -3.45
C ARG A 212 -3.51 25.82 -4.78
N GLN A 213 -2.70 24.80 -5.07
CA GLN A 213 -1.95 24.70 -6.32
C GLN A 213 -2.87 24.59 -7.54
N SER A 214 -3.93 23.79 -7.46
CA SER A 214 -4.89 23.63 -8.55
C SER A 214 -5.69 24.92 -8.81
N GLN A 215 -6.03 25.67 -7.76
CA GLN A 215 -6.67 26.99 -7.89
C GLN A 215 -5.73 28.01 -8.53
N ALA A 216 -4.49 28.13 -8.02
CA ALA A 216 -3.49 29.03 -8.58
C ALA A 216 -3.15 28.69 -10.05
N GLN A 217 -3.11 27.40 -10.39
CA GLN A 217 -2.92 26.95 -11.76
C GLN A 217 -4.08 27.40 -12.66
N THR A 218 -5.32 27.27 -12.19
CA THR A 218 -6.51 27.71 -12.95
C THR A 218 -6.49 29.22 -13.18
N GLU A 219 -6.12 30.01 -12.17
CA GLU A 219 -5.99 31.47 -12.30
C GLU A 219 -4.88 31.88 -13.27
N ALA A 220 -3.71 31.23 -13.20
CA ALA A 220 -2.60 31.50 -14.11
C ALA A 220 -2.95 31.18 -15.57
N LEU A 221 -3.78 30.16 -15.81
CA LEU A 221 -4.22 29.77 -17.15
C LEU A 221 -5.19 30.77 -17.77
N ASP A 222 -5.94 31.53 -16.99
CA ASP A 222 -6.82 32.56 -17.54
C ASP A 222 -6.01 33.71 -18.17
N GLY A 223 -4.87 34.06 -17.55
CA GLY A 223 -3.88 34.98 -18.14
C GLY A 223 -3.27 34.43 -19.43
N ALA A 224 -2.98 33.13 -19.48
CA ALA A 224 -2.48 32.48 -20.70
C ALA A 224 -3.53 32.50 -21.83
N ARG A 225 -4.80 32.21 -21.51
CA ARG A 225 -5.92 32.27 -22.46
C ARG A 225 -6.05 33.66 -23.08
N ILE A 226 -6.05 34.72 -22.27
CA ILE A 226 -6.10 36.11 -22.76
C ILE A 226 -4.91 36.43 -23.67
N ALA A 227 -3.70 35.97 -23.31
CA ALA A 227 -2.52 36.19 -24.12
C ALA A 227 -2.60 35.49 -25.49
N VAL A 228 -3.17 34.28 -25.53
CA VAL A 228 -3.38 33.49 -26.75
C VAL A 228 -4.45 34.13 -27.64
N GLU A 229 -5.58 34.56 -27.07
CA GLU A 229 -6.62 35.30 -27.80
C GLU A 229 -6.05 36.57 -28.45
N ARG A 230 -5.27 37.34 -27.70
CA ARG A 230 -4.61 38.54 -28.23
C ARG A 230 -3.61 38.21 -29.34
N LEU A 231 -2.87 37.10 -29.21
CA LEU A 231 -1.95 36.64 -30.25
C LEU A 231 -2.70 36.25 -31.53
N ALA A 232 -3.83 35.56 -31.40
CA ALA A 232 -4.70 35.19 -32.51
C ALA A 232 -5.23 36.43 -33.24
N THR A 233 -5.72 37.44 -32.51
CA THR A 233 -6.16 38.72 -33.09
C THR A 233 -5.02 39.43 -33.83
N ASN A 234 -3.84 39.55 -33.20
CA ASN A 234 -2.70 40.20 -33.83
C ASN A 234 -2.27 39.50 -35.14
N LEU A 235 -2.30 38.16 -35.18
CA LEU A 235 -1.99 37.43 -36.42
C LEU A 235 -3.03 37.64 -37.50
N HIS A 236 -4.31 37.72 -37.11
CA HIS A 236 -5.38 38.05 -38.05
C HIS A 236 -5.16 39.41 -38.69
N ASP A 237 -4.84 40.42 -37.88
CA ASP A 237 -4.57 41.79 -38.34
C ASP A 237 -3.34 41.83 -39.26
N VAL A 238 -2.24 41.18 -38.87
CA VAL A 238 -1.03 41.08 -39.70
C VAL A 238 -1.32 40.38 -41.03
N ASN A 239 -2.16 39.35 -41.05
CA ASN A 239 -2.55 38.68 -42.29
C ASN A 239 -3.36 39.60 -43.21
N ALA A 240 -4.27 40.40 -42.64
CA ALA A 240 -5.06 41.37 -43.38
C ALA A 240 -4.17 42.48 -43.97
N GLU A 241 -3.23 43.01 -43.19
CA GLU A 241 -2.23 43.97 -43.67
C GLU A 241 -1.37 43.38 -44.79
N LEU A 242 -0.91 42.13 -44.64
CA LEU A 242 -0.11 41.46 -45.65
C LEU A 242 -0.87 41.30 -46.98
N ALA A 243 -2.16 41.00 -46.93
CA ALA A 243 -3.00 40.93 -48.13
C ALA A 243 -3.09 42.29 -48.87
N GLN A 244 -3.17 43.39 -48.11
CA GLN A 244 -3.15 44.75 -48.68
C GLN A 244 -1.80 45.05 -49.34
N VAL A 245 -0.70 44.69 -48.68
CA VAL A 245 0.66 44.89 -49.21
C VAL A 245 0.89 44.08 -50.49
N ILE A 246 0.42 42.83 -50.55
CA ILE A 246 0.48 42.00 -51.77
C ILE A 246 -0.27 42.67 -52.92
N THR A 247 -1.47 43.20 -52.66
CA THR A 247 -2.27 43.91 -53.65
C THR A 247 -1.57 45.17 -54.15
N LEU A 248 -0.98 45.95 -53.24
CA LEU A 248 -0.22 47.16 -53.58
C LEU A 248 1.02 46.84 -54.43
N ALA A 249 1.76 45.78 -54.07
CA ALA A 249 2.92 45.32 -54.84
C ALA A 249 2.52 44.89 -56.26
N GLY A 250 1.36 44.22 -56.42
CA GLY A 250 0.80 43.88 -57.73
C GLY A 250 0.49 45.11 -58.58
N SER A 251 -0.15 46.14 -58.01
CA SER A 251 -0.41 47.40 -58.70
C SER A 251 0.87 48.14 -59.10
N ALA A 252 1.92 48.08 -58.26
CA ALA A 252 3.22 48.66 -58.57
C ALA A 252 3.94 47.92 -59.70
N ASP A 253 3.84 46.58 -59.75
CA ASP A 253 4.43 45.75 -60.82
C ASP A 253 3.78 46.06 -62.16
N GLU A 254 2.45 46.18 -62.18
CA GLU A 254 1.69 46.58 -63.38
C GLU A 254 2.08 47.99 -63.84
N SER A 255 2.19 48.95 -62.92
CA SER A 255 2.62 50.32 -63.23
C SER A 255 4.03 50.36 -63.82
N ALA A 256 4.96 49.57 -63.27
CA ALA A 256 6.32 49.46 -63.78
C ALA A 256 6.36 48.82 -65.19
N ARG A 257 5.54 47.80 -65.44
CA ARG A 257 5.39 47.20 -66.78
C ARG A 257 4.85 48.17 -67.81
N GLN A 258 3.84 48.96 -67.45
CA GLN A 258 3.31 50.02 -68.32
C GLN A 258 4.38 51.09 -68.62
N GLY A 259 5.15 51.48 -67.61
CA GLY A 259 6.30 52.38 -67.78
C GLY A 259 7.35 51.81 -68.74
N MET A 260 7.68 50.51 -68.65
CA MET A 260 8.61 49.87 -69.58
C MET A 260 8.08 49.89 -71.01
N ALA A 261 6.79 49.61 -71.20
CA ALA A 261 6.16 49.66 -72.51
C ALA A 261 6.19 51.08 -73.11
N ALA A 262 5.94 52.10 -72.30
CA ALA A 262 6.02 53.50 -72.71
C ALA A 262 7.46 53.92 -73.07
N ALA A 263 8.45 53.51 -72.27
CA ALA A 263 9.86 53.78 -72.55
C ALA A 263 10.32 53.09 -73.85
N ARG A 264 9.89 51.84 -74.10
CA ARG A 264 10.11 51.14 -75.39
C ARG A 264 9.51 51.88 -76.56
N ALA A 265 8.25 52.29 -76.44
CA ALA A 265 7.57 53.05 -77.48
C ALA A 265 8.28 54.39 -77.77
N LEU A 266 8.77 55.08 -76.74
CA LEU A 266 9.57 56.29 -76.90
C LEU A 266 10.89 56.01 -77.61
N GLY A 267 11.61 54.94 -77.24
CA GLY A 267 12.83 54.53 -77.92
C GLY A 267 12.62 54.23 -79.41
N GLN A 268 11.53 53.53 -79.75
CA GLN A 268 11.15 53.26 -81.14
C GLN A 268 10.78 54.54 -81.90
N ALA A 269 10.05 55.46 -81.27
CA ALA A 269 9.71 56.74 -81.87
C ALA A 269 10.98 57.56 -82.17
N MET A 270 11.94 57.59 -81.25
CA MET A 270 13.23 58.27 -81.46
C MET A 270 14.01 57.68 -82.65
N GLN A 271 14.06 56.35 -82.79
CA GLN A 271 14.69 55.70 -83.95
C GLN A 271 14.01 56.08 -85.28
N GLU A 272 12.68 56.17 -85.30
CA GLU A 272 11.95 56.58 -86.49
C GLU A 272 12.20 58.06 -86.84
N VAL A 273 12.28 58.94 -85.83
CA VAL A 273 12.64 60.35 -86.05
C VAL A 273 14.09 60.47 -86.54
N GLU A 274 15.03 59.69 -86.00
CA GLU A 274 16.42 59.63 -86.45
C GLU A 274 16.51 59.27 -87.94
N ARG A 275 15.78 58.23 -88.36
CA ARG A 275 15.71 57.81 -89.77
C ARG A 275 15.16 58.91 -90.69
N ARG A 276 14.15 59.66 -90.23
CA ARG A 276 13.60 60.80 -90.99
C ARG A 276 14.57 61.98 -91.06
N ALA A 277 15.27 62.26 -89.98
CA ALA A 277 16.30 63.31 -89.93
C ALA A 277 17.48 62.98 -90.85
N ALA A 278 17.94 61.72 -90.86
CA ALA A 278 18.99 61.25 -91.77
C ALA A 278 18.59 61.45 -93.24
N ARG A 279 17.35 61.06 -93.60
CA ARG A 279 16.82 61.26 -94.95
C ARG A 279 16.67 62.74 -95.32
N ALA A 280 16.31 63.61 -94.37
CA ALA A 280 16.32 65.05 -94.60
C ALA A 280 17.74 65.56 -94.86
N GLY A 281 18.74 65.02 -94.15
CA GLY A 281 20.16 65.29 -94.38
C GLY A 281 20.60 64.99 -95.80
N GLU A 282 20.24 63.81 -96.33
CA GLU A 282 20.50 63.43 -97.73
C GLU A 282 19.91 64.43 -98.74
N VAL A 283 18.69 64.91 -98.50
CA VAL A 283 18.03 65.90 -99.37
C VAL A 283 18.76 67.26 -99.31
N ILE A 284 19.19 67.68 -98.13
CA ILE A 284 19.92 68.94 -97.93
C ILE A 284 21.31 68.89 -98.58
N GLU A 285 21.95 67.72 -98.61
CA GLU A 285 23.20 67.51 -99.35
C GLU A 285 23.02 67.69 -100.85
N VAL A 286 21.93 67.14 -101.43
CA VAL A 286 21.58 67.36 -102.83
C VAL A 286 21.33 68.85 -103.12
N ILE A 287 20.61 69.56 -102.24
CA ILE A 287 20.33 71.00 -102.42
C ILE A 287 21.62 71.82 -102.41
N ASP A 288 22.56 71.53 -101.51
CA ASP A 288 23.86 72.21 -101.47
C ASP A 288 24.69 71.93 -102.72
N SER A 289 24.67 70.68 -103.22
CA SER A 289 25.31 70.32 -104.49
C SER A 289 24.69 71.10 -105.67
N VAL A 290 23.36 71.22 -105.73
CA VAL A 290 22.66 72.01 -106.77
C VAL A 290 23.00 73.49 -106.66
N ALA A 291 23.06 74.05 -105.45
CA ALA A 291 23.47 75.42 -105.21
C ALA A 291 24.91 75.66 -105.68
N PHE A 292 25.84 74.74 -105.37
CA PHE A 292 27.23 74.80 -105.84
C PHE A 292 27.32 74.75 -107.37
N GLN A 293 26.62 73.80 -108.02
CA GLN A 293 26.58 73.71 -109.48
C GLN A 293 26.00 74.98 -110.12
N THR A 294 24.94 75.54 -109.55
CA THR A 294 24.31 76.79 -110.01
C THR A 294 25.26 77.98 -109.87
N ASN A 295 26.05 78.01 -108.80
CA ASN A 295 27.09 79.02 -108.58
C ASN A 295 28.22 78.94 -109.62
N ILE A 296 28.65 77.74 -110.00
CA ILE A 296 29.62 77.55 -111.10
C ILE A 296 29.02 77.98 -112.44
N LEU A 297 27.76 77.63 -112.70
CA LEU A 297 27.05 77.99 -113.93
C LEU A 297 26.93 79.51 -114.07
N SER A 298 26.64 80.22 -112.97
CA SER A 298 26.52 81.67 -112.97
C SER A 298 27.87 82.37 -113.15
N ILE A 299 28.96 81.83 -112.60
CA ILE A 299 30.32 82.31 -112.88
C ILE A 299 30.64 82.18 -114.37
N ASN A 300 30.35 81.02 -114.98
CA ASN A 300 30.54 80.82 -116.41
C ASN A 300 29.71 81.82 -117.24
N ALA A 301 28.46 82.06 -116.85
CA ALA A 301 27.59 83.05 -117.50
C ALA A 301 28.10 84.50 -117.32
N SER A 302 28.65 84.85 -116.15
CA SER A 302 29.28 86.15 -115.91
C SER A 302 30.53 86.36 -116.77
N ILE A 303 31.34 85.31 -116.97
CA ILE A 303 32.52 85.34 -117.85
C ILE A 303 32.08 85.56 -119.30
N GLU A 304 31.09 84.81 -119.79
CA GLU A 304 30.60 84.94 -121.15
C GLU A 304 29.95 86.31 -121.42
N ALA A 305 29.21 86.83 -120.42
CA ALA A 305 28.65 88.18 -120.48
C ALA A 305 29.73 89.27 -120.52
N ALA A 306 30.86 89.08 -119.85
CA ALA A 306 32.01 89.97 -119.93
C ALA A 306 32.71 89.89 -121.31
N HIS A 307 32.79 88.69 -121.90
CA HIS A 307 33.32 88.48 -123.26
C HIS A 307 32.49 89.20 -124.33
N ALA A 308 31.16 89.27 -124.17
CA ALA A 308 30.24 89.94 -125.09
C ALA A 308 30.25 91.49 -125.00
N GLY A 309 31.04 92.08 -124.10
CA GLY A 309 31.21 93.54 -123.99
C GLY A 309 29.91 94.29 -123.70
N ASP A 310 29.63 95.36 -124.46
CA ASP A 310 28.45 96.21 -124.23
C ASP A 310 27.10 95.50 -124.45
N ALA A 311 27.06 94.49 -125.33
CA ALA A 311 25.85 93.68 -125.57
C ALA A 311 25.53 92.70 -124.42
N GLY A 312 26.52 92.39 -123.57
CA GLY A 312 26.41 91.42 -122.46
C GLY A 312 25.96 92.00 -121.12
N ARG A 313 25.83 93.33 -120.98
CA ARG A 313 25.53 93.99 -119.69
C ARG A 313 24.29 93.46 -118.97
N GLY A 314 23.20 93.18 -119.71
CA GLY A 314 21.97 92.61 -119.13
C GLY A 314 22.18 91.19 -118.61
N PHE A 315 22.93 90.35 -119.33
CA PHE A 315 23.27 89.00 -118.91
C PHE A 315 24.22 88.98 -117.69
N ALA A 316 25.15 89.93 -117.59
CA ALA A 316 26.05 90.05 -116.45
C ALA A 316 25.29 90.34 -115.13
N VAL A 317 24.24 91.17 -115.18
CA VAL A 317 23.38 91.45 -114.02
C VAL A 317 22.60 90.19 -113.60
N VAL A 318 22.00 89.48 -114.56
CA VAL A 318 21.26 88.22 -114.29
C VAL A 318 22.21 87.16 -113.71
N ALA A 319 23.40 86.99 -114.27
CA ALA A 319 24.39 86.04 -113.77
C ALA A 319 24.84 86.37 -112.33
N THR A 320 25.00 87.66 -112.01
CA THR A 320 25.32 88.10 -110.63
C THR A 320 24.18 87.79 -109.66
N GLU A 321 22.92 87.97 -110.07
CA GLU A 321 21.76 87.66 -109.23
C GLU A 321 21.61 86.14 -109.02
N ILE A 322 21.81 85.32 -110.06
CA ILE A 322 21.83 83.85 -109.95
C ILE A 322 22.94 83.40 -109.00
N ARG A 323 24.14 83.99 -109.09
CA ARG A 323 25.26 83.71 -108.18
C ARG A 323 24.87 83.99 -106.73
N ARG A 324 24.31 85.18 -106.46
CA ARG A 324 23.88 85.57 -105.12
C ARG A 324 22.77 84.66 -104.58
N LEU A 325 21.84 84.21 -105.43
CA LEU A 325 20.80 83.25 -105.06
C LEU A 325 21.40 81.88 -104.70
N ALA A 326 22.37 81.41 -105.49
CA ALA A 326 23.08 80.16 -105.24
C ALA A 326 23.89 80.19 -103.93
N GLU A 327 24.61 81.29 -103.66
CA GLU A 327 25.33 81.51 -102.39
C GLU A 327 24.37 81.52 -101.19
N ARG A 328 23.20 82.19 -101.32
CA ARG A 328 22.15 82.16 -100.28
C ARG A 328 21.58 80.76 -100.07
N ALA A 329 21.36 79.99 -101.14
CA ALA A 329 20.88 78.62 -101.06
C ALA A 329 21.90 77.70 -100.36
N ALA A 330 23.19 77.83 -100.67
CA ALA A 330 24.26 77.09 -100.00
C ALA A 330 24.43 77.47 -98.52
N ALA A 331 24.27 78.76 -98.18
CA ALA A 331 24.24 79.20 -96.79
C ALA A 331 23.05 78.59 -96.03
N ALA A 332 21.84 78.69 -96.57
CA ALA A 332 20.65 78.09 -95.97
C ALA A 332 20.75 76.56 -95.83
N ALA A 333 21.33 75.87 -96.83
CA ALA A 333 21.55 74.43 -96.76
C ALA A 333 22.53 74.06 -95.64
N ARG A 334 23.59 74.84 -95.42
CA ARG A 334 24.53 74.65 -94.29
C ARG A 334 23.86 74.87 -92.94
N ASP A 335 23.02 75.90 -92.81
CA ASP A 335 22.27 76.17 -91.57
C ASP A 335 21.31 75.02 -91.23
N VAL A 336 20.55 74.53 -92.22
CA VAL A 336 19.67 73.36 -92.01
C VAL A 336 20.48 72.12 -91.64
N ARG A 337 21.68 71.94 -92.22
CA ARG A 337 22.57 70.83 -91.86
C ARG A 337 23.01 70.90 -90.39
N ALA A 338 23.33 72.10 -89.89
CA ALA A 338 23.67 72.30 -88.48
C ALA A 338 22.47 71.95 -87.58
N ILE A 339 21.26 72.43 -87.92
CA ILE A 339 20.03 72.11 -87.18
C ILE A 339 19.77 70.60 -87.18
N LEU A 340 19.97 69.90 -88.30
CA LEU A 340 19.80 68.45 -88.38
C LEU A 340 20.83 67.69 -87.52
N ALA A 341 22.08 68.18 -87.45
CA ALA A 341 23.10 67.59 -86.58
C ALA A 341 22.75 67.75 -85.09
N GLU A 342 22.32 68.95 -84.69
CA GLU A 342 21.83 69.21 -83.32
C GLU A 342 20.60 68.35 -82.99
N THR A 343 19.65 68.23 -83.93
CA THR A 343 18.46 67.40 -83.79
C THR A 343 18.83 65.92 -83.64
N SER A 344 19.79 65.43 -84.41
CA SER A 344 20.28 64.04 -84.32
C SER A 344 20.92 63.76 -82.97
N ALA A 345 21.72 64.69 -82.44
CA ALA A 345 22.27 64.57 -81.09
C ALA A 345 21.17 64.50 -80.02
N ALA A 346 20.18 65.39 -80.09
CA ALA A 346 19.04 65.41 -79.17
C ALA A 346 18.20 64.12 -79.23
N ILE A 347 18.01 63.55 -80.43
CA ILE A 347 17.33 62.24 -80.60
C ILE A 347 18.16 61.12 -79.98
N GLY A 348 19.47 61.12 -80.16
CA GLY A 348 20.39 60.15 -79.56
C GLY A 348 20.33 60.17 -78.03
N GLU A 349 20.33 61.35 -77.42
CA GLU A 349 20.13 61.55 -75.99
C GLU A 349 18.75 61.05 -75.53
N GLY A 350 17.69 61.38 -76.27
CA GLY A 350 16.33 60.90 -76.00
C GLY A 350 16.21 59.38 -76.03
N ALA A 351 16.82 58.73 -77.03
CA ALA A 351 16.85 57.28 -77.14
C ALA A 351 17.67 56.62 -76.02
N ALA A 352 18.78 57.24 -75.61
CA ALA A 352 19.57 56.76 -74.47
C ALA A 352 18.80 56.87 -73.15
N SER A 353 18.08 57.99 -72.94
CA SER A 353 17.22 58.21 -71.78
C SER A 353 16.08 57.18 -71.71
N ALA A 354 15.44 56.88 -72.84
CA ALA A 354 14.42 55.83 -72.93
C ALA A 354 14.97 54.45 -72.52
N ARG A 355 16.13 54.06 -73.05
CA ARG A 355 16.81 52.79 -72.67
C ARG A 355 17.19 52.75 -71.19
N GLY A 356 17.69 53.86 -70.65
CA GLY A 356 17.99 53.97 -69.22
C GLY A 356 16.75 53.79 -68.35
N THR A 357 15.62 54.38 -68.78
CA THR A 357 14.32 54.24 -68.10
C THR A 357 13.83 52.79 -68.12
N GLU A 358 13.94 52.08 -69.26
CA GLU A 358 13.62 50.66 -69.33
C GLU A 358 14.42 49.82 -68.33
N ALA A 359 15.75 50.02 -68.27
CA ALA A 359 16.62 49.26 -67.37
C ALA A 359 16.28 49.48 -65.89
N VAL A 360 15.93 50.72 -65.50
CA VAL A 360 15.50 51.04 -64.13
C VAL A 360 14.18 50.34 -63.80
N LEU A 361 13.20 50.39 -64.71
CA LEU A 361 11.90 49.78 -64.49
C LEU A 361 11.96 48.24 -64.47
N ASP A 362 12.81 47.64 -65.30
CA ASP A 362 13.09 46.20 -65.26
C ASP A 362 13.65 45.78 -63.88
N GLY A 363 14.63 46.53 -63.37
CA GLY A 363 15.16 46.34 -62.01
C GLY A 363 14.08 46.45 -60.92
N ILE A 364 13.15 47.40 -61.05
CA ILE A 364 12.01 47.56 -60.13
C ILE A 364 11.09 46.33 -60.17
N THR A 365 10.74 45.83 -61.36
CA THR A 365 9.92 44.61 -61.47
C THR A 365 10.61 43.39 -60.83
N GLY A 366 11.93 43.26 -60.98
CA GLY A 366 12.71 42.22 -60.30
C GLY A 366 12.66 42.32 -58.77
N LEU A 367 12.75 43.54 -58.22
CA LEU A 367 12.62 43.77 -56.78
C LEU A 367 11.20 43.46 -56.28
N LEU A 368 10.16 43.85 -57.02
CA LEU A 368 8.77 43.56 -56.69
C LEU A 368 8.47 42.06 -56.72
N GLY A 369 9.03 41.31 -57.68
CA GLY A 369 8.92 39.85 -57.71
C GLY A 369 9.52 39.18 -56.48
N ARG A 370 10.70 39.63 -56.04
CA ARG A 370 11.33 39.15 -54.80
C ARG A 370 10.52 39.51 -53.56
N ALA A 371 9.96 40.72 -53.51
CA ALA A 371 9.10 41.18 -52.43
C ALA A 371 7.82 40.32 -52.34
N SER A 372 7.17 40.05 -53.47
CA SER A 372 6.01 39.18 -53.57
C SER A 372 6.30 37.77 -53.04
N GLY A 373 7.41 37.15 -53.46
CA GLY A 373 7.81 35.84 -52.96
C GLY A 373 8.07 35.82 -51.44
N ALA A 374 8.69 36.87 -50.91
CA ALA A 374 8.89 37.01 -49.47
C ALA A 374 7.55 37.15 -48.71
N MET A 375 6.58 37.88 -49.26
CA MET A 375 5.26 38.03 -48.68
C MET A 375 4.47 36.71 -48.68
N THR A 376 4.53 35.92 -49.76
CA THR A 376 3.92 34.58 -49.79
C THR A 376 4.51 33.66 -48.71
N ALA A 377 5.82 33.73 -48.49
CA ALA A 377 6.47 32.97 -47.41
C ALA A 377 6.03 33.44 -46.01
N VAL A 378 5.80 34.74 -45.80
CA VAL A 378 5.22 35.27 -44.55
C VAL A 378 3.79 34.77 -44.37
N ALA A 379 2.95 34.80 -45.41
CA ALA A 379 1.57 34.31 -45.34
C ALA A 379 1.51 32.83 -44.93
N GLY A 380 2.37 31.99 -45.51
CA GLY A 380 2.47 30.58 -45.13
C GLY A 380 2.88 30.37 -43.67
N ARG A 381 3.78 31.21 -43.13
CA ARG A 381 4.16 31.17 -41.71
C ARG A 381 3.01 31.59 -40.80
N ILE A 382 2.25 32.61 -41.17
CA ILE A 382 1.07 33.03 -40.39
C ILE A 382 0.04 31.91 -40.32
N GLN A 383 -0.23 31.22 -41.44
CA GLN A 383 -1.15 30.07 -41.46
C GLN A 383 -0.67 28.93 -40.56
N ALA A 384 0.63 28.62 -40.56
CA ALA A 384 1.19 27.62 -39.66
C ALA A 384 1.02 28.03 -38.18
N GLN A 385 1.24 29.31 -37.88
CA GLN A 385 1.13 29.85 -36.53
C GLN A 385 -0.32 29.88 -36.01
N ASP A 386 -1.32 30.07 -36.88
CA ASP A 386 -2.74 29.90 -36.55
C ASP A 386 -3.03 28.46 -36.08
N GLY A 387 -2.45 27.46 -36.75
CA GLY A 387 -2.55 26.06 -36.34
C GLY A 387 -1.89 25.79 -34.98
N GLU A 388 -0.73 26.37 -34.72
CA GLU A 388 -0.03 26.27 -33.43
C GLU A 388 -0.85 26.89 -32.30
N ILE A 389 -1.47 28.06 -32.54
CA ILE A 389 -2.32 28.74 -31.56
C ILE A 389 -3.51 27.87 -31.16
N ARG A 390 -4.22 27.25 -32.11
CA ARG A 390 -5.31 26.32 -31.80
C ARG A 390 -4.83 25.13 -30.97
N GLY A 391 -3.60 24.65 -31.24
CA GLY A 391 -2.96 23.63 -30.43
C GLY A 391 -2.72 24.08 -28.98
N ILE A 392 -2.28 25.33 -28.79
CA ILE A 392 -2.09 25.93 -27.47
C ILE A 392 -3.45 26.11 -26.76
N GLU A 393 -4.48 26.60 -27.44
CA GLU A 393 -5.84 26.73 -26.86
C GLU A 393 -6.36 25.39 -26.35
N SER A 394 -6.27 24.33 -27.17
CA SER A 394 -6.68 23.00 -26.76
C SER A 394 -5.86 22.45 -25.58
N ALA A 395 -4.56 22.74 -25.54
CA ALA A 395 -3.71 22.36 -24.42
C ALA A 395 -4.11 23.10 -23.14
N VAL A 396 -4.37 24.42 -23.21
CA VAL A 396 -4.84 25.23 -22.08
C VAL A 396 -6.16 24.69 -21.54
N ASP A 397 -7.13 24.41 -22.41
CA ASP A 397 -8.41 23.80 -22.03
C ASP A 397 -8.22 22.44 -21.32
N GLY A 398 -7.30 21.62 -21.83
CA GLY A 398 -6.93 20.35 -21.22
C GLY A 398 -6.37 20.50 -19.80
N VAL A 399 -5.50 21.49 -19.57
CA VAL A 399 -4.94 21.75 -18.22
C VAL A 399 -6.01 22.30 -17.29
N VAL A 400 -6.92 23.17 -17.76
CA VAL A 400 -8.06 23.65 -16.96
C VAL A 400 -8.97 22.49 -16.54
N ALA A 401 -9.24 21.55 -17.45
CA ALA A 401 -10.01 20.35 -17.14
C ALA A 401 -9.32 19.47 -16.09
N LEU A 402 -8.00 19.30 -16.18
CA LEU A 402 -7.20 18.58 -15.19
C LEU A 402 -7.24 19.27 -13.82
N GLY A 403 -7.10 20.60 -13.77
CA GLY A 403 -7.20 21.38 -12.54
C GLY A 403 -8.55 21.19 -11.84
N ARG A 404 -9.66 21.18 -12.60
CA ARG A 404 -11.00 20.87 -12.07
C ARG A 404 -11.10 19.44 -11.55
N SER A 405 -10.53 18.47 -12.25
CA SER A 405 -10.50 17.07 -11.82
C SER A 405 -9.71 16.89 -10.52
N ASN A 406 -8.57 17.57 -10.38
CA ASN A 406 -7.78 17.56 -9.15
C ASN A 406 -8.58 18.13 -7.97
N LEU A 407 -9.32 19.22 -8.16
CA LEU A 407 -10.19 19.78 -7.12
C LEU A 407 -11.31 18.80 -6.70
N GLN A 408 -11.89 18.06 -7.66
CA GLN A 408 -12.87 17.02 -7.34
C GLN A 408 -12.25 15.85 -6.57
N HIS A 409 -11.04 15.41 -6.96
CA HIS A 409 -10.31 14.39 -6.21
C HIS A 409 -9.97 14.89 -4.81
N ALA A 410 -9.58 16.15 -4.66
CA ALA A 410 -9.28 16.73 -3.36
C ALA A 410 -10.50 16.71 -2.43
N ALA A 411 -11.69 17.00 -2.96
CA ALA A 411 -12.94 16.91 -2.20
C ALA A 411 -13.20 15.48 -1.71
N HIS A 412 -13.02 14.47 -2.57
CA HIS A 412 -13.15 13.06 -2.16
C HIS A 412 -12.10 12.64 -1.13
N VAL A 413 -10.86 13.13 -1.25
CA VAL A 413 -9.80 12.85 -0.26
C VAL A 413 -10.16 13.46 1.08
N ALA A 414 -10.69 14.69 1.11
CA ALA A 414 -11.15 15.33 2.35
C ALA A 414 -12.28 14.53 3.02
N GLU A 415 -13.31 14.14 2.25
CA GLU A 415 -14.43 13.32 2.75
C GLU A 415 -13.95 11.98 3.32
N ARG A 416 -13.04 11.30 2.61
CA ARG A 416 -12.48 10.01 3.06
C ARG A 416 -11.59 10.16 4.29
N SER A 417 -10.85 11.26 4.39
CA SER A 417 -9.99 11.54 5.55
C SER A 417 -10.84 11.76 6.80
N GLU A 418 -11.92 12.52 6.68
CA GLU A 418 -12.88 12.74 7.77
C GLU A 418 -13.57 11.42 8.19
N ALA A 419 -13.93 10.58 7.22
CA ALA A 419 -14.47 9.25 7.51
C ALA A 419 -13.45 8.33 8.19
N LEU A 420 -12.17 8.43 7.80
CA LEU A 420 -11.08 7.67 8.40
C LEU A 420 -10.82 8.11 9.84
N GLU A 421 -10.81 9.42 10.11
CA GLU A 421 -10.68 9.99 11.45
C GLU A 421 -11.79 9.47 12.37
N ARG A 422 -13.05 9.61 11.97
CA ARG A 422 -14.20 9.03 12.71
C ARG A 422 -14.08 7.53 12.90
N GLY A 423 -13.59 6.80 11.90
CA GLY A 423 -13.36 5.36 11.97
C GLY A 423 -12.31 4.99 13.01
N THR A 424 -11.22 5.76 13.09
CA THR A 424 -10.17 5.55 14.11
C THR A 424 -10.63 5.89 15.51
N GLU A 425 -11.44 6.95 15.67
CA GLU A 425 -12.08 7.28 16.96
C GLU A 425 -13.03 6.17 17.40
N THR A 426 -13.91 5.71 16.51
CA THR A 426 -14.83 4.60 16.79
C THR A 426 -14.06 3.32 17.17
N LEU A 427 -12.99 2.99 16.45
CA LEU A 427 -12.15 1.84 16.76
C LEU A 427 -11.47 2.00 18.12
N ARG A 428 -10.99 3.21 18.45
CA ARG A 428 -10.39 3.53 19.75
C ARG A 428 -11.41 3.38 20.87
N ASP A 429 -12.65 3.83 20.68
CA ASP A 429 -13.73 3.70 21.65
C ASP A 429 -14.13 2.23 21.86
N CYS A 430 -14.35 1.47 20.77
CA CYS A 430 -14.66 0.05 20.82
C CYS A 430 -13.57 -0.75 21.53
N VAL A 431 -12.31 -0.44 21.25
CA VAL A 431 -11.17 -1.11 21.89
C VAL A 431 -10.94 -0.62 23.32
N GLY A 432 -11.23 0.64 23.61
CA GLY A 432 -11.13 1.23 24.95
C GLY A 432 -12.04 0.58 26.00
N LEU A 433 -13.06 -0.18 25.57
CA LEU A 433 -13.88 -1.02 26.45
C LEU A 433 -13.09 -2.17 27.08
N PHE A 434 -12.02 -2.65 26.43
CA PHE A 434 -11.23 -3.79 26.92
C PHE A 434 -10.19 -3.34 27.95
N ARG A 435 -10.22 -3.97 29.13
CA ARG A 435 -9.17 -3.82 30.13
C ARG A 435 -8.05 -4.79 29.83
N LEU A 436 -6.95 -4.23 29.34
CA LEU A 436 -5.75 -5.00 29.01
C LEU A 436 -4.92 -5.24 30.29
N PRO A 437 -4.29 -6.42 30.44
CA PRO A 437 -3.27 -6.63 31.46
C PRO A 437 -2.13 -5.63 31.27
N ALA A 438 -1.42 -5.30 32.36
CA ALA A 438 -0.23 -4.45 32.32
C ALA A 438 0.71 -4.86 31.18
N ASP A 439 1.33 -3.86 30.54
CA ASP A 439 2.21 -4.06 29.38
C ASP A 439 3.16 -5.25 29.65
N PRO A 440 3.23 -6.28 28.79
CA PRO A 440 4.19 -7.38 28.96
C PRO A 440 5.63 -6.86 29.11
N LEU A 441 6.00 -5.68 28.61
CA LEU A 441 7.32 -5.09 28.87
C LEU A 441 7.55 -4.62 30.32
N GLN A 442 6.52 -4.56 31.16
CA GLN A 442 6.68 -4.39 32.61
C GLN A 442 7.24 -5.65 33.27
N VAL A 443 7.15 -6.82 32.61
CA VAL A 443 7.85 -8.03 33.04
C VAL A 443 9.33 -7.82 32.78
N PRO A 444 10.21 -7.77 33.82
CA PRO A 444 11.62 -7.42 33.65
C PRO A 444 12.35 -8.31 32.63
N ARG A 445 11.89 -9.55 32.48
CA ARG A 445 12.46 -10.53 31.55
C ARG A 445 12.18 -10.18 30.07
N HIS A 446 10.99 -9.69 29.71
CA HIS A 446 10.67 -9.26 28.35
C HIS A 446 11.49 -8.03 27.92
N ALA A 447 11.58 -7.02 28.80
CA ALA A 447 12.42 -5.85 28.59
C ALA A 447 13.90 -6.23 28.43
N ARG A 448 14.42 -7.10 29.31
CA ARG A 448 15.79 -7.60 29.22
C ARG A 448 16.07 -8.33 27.91
N VAL A 449 15.16 -9.19 27.44
CA VAL A 449 15.36 -9.90 26.16
C VAL A 449 15.33 -8.93 24.99
N LYS A 450 14.46 -7.91 25.01
CA LYS A 450 14.45 -6.87 23.97
C LYS A 450 15.81 -6.18 23.87
N GLU A 451 16.36 -5.73 25.00
CA GLU A 451 17.69 -5.09 25.04
C GLU A 451 18.78 -6.00 24.48
N LEU A 452 18.82 -7.26 24.92
CA LEU A 452 19.79 -8.26 24.47
C LEU A 452 19.65 -8.55 22.97
N ALA A 453 18.42 -8.73 22.48
CA ALA A 453 18.15 -9.05 21.08
C ALA A 453 18.54 -7.88 20.16
N VAL A 454 18.15 -6.65 20.49
CA VAL A 454 18.48 -5.45 19.69
C VAL A 454 20.00 -5.23 19.66
N ALA A 455 20.66 -5.29 20.82
CA ALA A 455 22.12 -5.11 20.88
C ALA A 455 22.87 -6.19 20.11
N THR A 456 22.43 -7.45 20.21
CA THR A 456 23.08 -8.58 19.53
C THR A 456 22.79 -8.57 18.03
N ALA A 457 21.58 -8.23 17.60
CA ALA A 457 21.25 -8.04 16.18
C ALA A 457 22.14 -6.95 15.54
N GLY A 458 22.36 -5.83 16.23
CA GLY A 458 23.30 -4.80 15.80
C GLY A 458 24.73 -5.32 15.66
N ARG A 459 25.24 -6.04 16.65
CA ARG A 459 26.58 -6.66 16.61
C ARG A 459 26.73 -7.67 15.47
N ILE A 460 25.70 -8.47 15.19
CA ILE A 460 25.67 -9.41 14.06
C ILE A 460 25.71 -8.63 12.75
N GLY A 461 24.89 -7.59 12.59
CA GLY A 461 24.89 -6.74 11.40
C GLY A 461 26.26 -6.11 11.12
N THR A 462 26.92 -5.60 12.17
CA THR A 462 28.30 -5.10 12.07
C THR A 462 29.30 -6.19 11.71
N ALA A 463 29.23 -7.36 12.32
CA ALA A 463 30.15 -8.46 12.05
C ALA A 463 30.03 -8.99 10.60
N LEU A 464 28.81 -9.09 10.09
CA LEU A 464 28.54 -9.46 8.70
C LEU A 464 29.04 -8.38 7.72
N ALA A 465 28.84 -7.09 8.04
CA ALA A 465 29.39 -5.99 7.24
C ALA A 465 30.93 -6.03 7.19
N GLN A 466 31.58 -6.35 8.32
CA GLN A 466 33.03 -6.53 8.37
C GLN A 466 33.51 -7.75 7.60
N ALA A 467 32.71 -8.83 7.54
CA ALA A 467 33.04 -10.01 6.74
C ALA A 467 33.07 -9.68 5.23
N ILE A 468 32.11 -8.86 4.77
CA ILE A 468 32.12 -8.31 3.41
C ILE A 468 33.36 -7.42 3.20
N ALA A 469 33.62 -6.49 4.11
CA ALA A 469 34.75 -5.55 3.99
C ALA A 469 36.12 -6.26 3.96
N ARG A 470 36.24 -7.44 4.60
CA ARG A 470 37.46 -8.27 4.62
C ARG A 470 37.54 -9.25 3.44
N GLY A 471 36.57 -9.25 2.52
CA GLY A 471 36.53 -10.17 1.38
C GLY A 471 36.29 -11.63 1.78
N GLN A 472 35.70 -11.89 2.95
CA GLN A 472 35.38 -13.25 3.41
C GLN A 472 34.11 -13.79 2.73
N ILE A 473 33.24 -12.89 2.25
CA ILE A 473 32.05 -13.20 1.46
C ILE A 473 31.65 -11.96 0.64
N ASP A 474 31.19 -12.18 -0.59
CA ASP A 474 30.61 -11.10 -1.40
C ASP A 474 29.23 -10.70 -0.89
N GLU A 475 28.86 -9.43 -1.04
CA GLU A 475 27.54 -8.95 -0.65
C GLU A 475 26.42 -9.74 -1.34
N ALA A 476 26.55 -10.01 -2.66
CA ALA A 476 25.56 -10.81 -3.38
C ALA A 476 25.40 -12.24 -2.82
N ALA A 477 26.49 -12.85 -2.37
CA ALA A 477 26.48 -14.19 -1.77
C ALA A 477 25.86 -14.18 -0.37
N LEU A 478 26.07 -13.12 0.42
CA LEU A 478 25.47 -12.97 1.76
C LEU A 478 23.94 -12.82 1.69
N PHE A 479 23.43 -12.16 0.66
CA PHE A 479 22.00 -11.91 0.45
C PHE A 479 21.32 -12.92 -0.47
N ALA A 480 22.04 -13.94 -0.95
CA ALA A 480 21.51 -14.95 -1.85
C ALA A 480 20.34 -15.72 -1.25
N ARG A 481 19.37 -16.09 -2.09
CA ARG A 481 18.16 -16.85 -1.73
C ARG A 481 18.17 -18.26 -2.31
N THR A 482 19.36 -18.78 -2.61
CA THR A 482 19.55 -20.09 -3.22
C THR A 482 19.90 -21.10 -2.14
N TYR A 483 19.16 -22.21 -2.12
CA TYR A 483 19.27 -23.28 -1.13
C TYR A 483 19.44 -24.62 -1.84
N THR A 484 20.55 -25.30 -1.59
CA THR A 484 20.82 -26.63 -2.14
C THR A 484 20.43 -27.68 -1.11
N PRO A 485 19.43 -28.55 -1.36
CA PRO A 485 19.06 -29.60 -0.41
C PRO A 485 20.24 -30.53 -0.10
N ILE A 486 20.40 -30.91 1.16
CA ILE A 486 21.36 -31.94 1.58
C ILE A 486 20.65 -33.30 1.50
N PRO A 487 21.05 -34.21 0.59
CA PRO A 487 20.34 -35.47 0.37
C PRO A 487 20.41 -36.40 1.59
N GLY A 488 19.34 -37.16 1.83
CA GLY A 488 19.33 -38.25 2.82
C GLY A 488 19.24 -37.80 4.29
N VAL A 489 18.84 -36.55 4.55
CA VAL A 489 18.70 -36.02 5.91
C VAL A 489 17.25 -35.63 6.20
N GLU A 490 16.72 -36.14 7.32
CA GLU A 490 15.39 -35.80 7.84
C GLU A 490 15.52 -35.28 9.29
N PRO A 491 15.02 -34.07 9.63
CA PRO A 491 14.30 -33.12 8.79
C PRO A 491 15.15 -32.50 7.67
N ALA A 492 14.51 -32.10 6.57
CA ALA A 492 15.19 -31.52 5.41
C ALA A 492 16.14 -30.36 5.78
N LYS A 493 17.38 -30.47 5.31
CA LYS A 493 18.44 -29.46 5.46
C LYS A 493 18.91 -28.93 4.12
N PHE A 494 19.50 -27.75 4.14
CA PHE A 494 19.97 -27.04 2.95
C PHE A 494 21.37 -26.48 3.17
N SER A 495 22.08 -26.23 2.09
CA SER A 495 23.31 -25.45 2.09
C SER A 495 23.15 -24.19 1.25
N THR A 496 23.81 -23.12 1.67
CA THR A 496 23.83 -21.81 0.99
C THR A 496 25.21 -21.14 1.11
N ALA A 497 25.45 -20.13 0.28
CA ALA A 497 26.77 -19.50 0.14
C ALA A 497 27.28 -18.82 1.42
N PHE A 498 26.40 -18.37 2.30
CA PHE A 498 26.76 -17.69 3.55
C PHE A 498 26.88 -18.61 4.77
N ASP A 499 26.66 -19.92 4.61
CA ASP A 499 26.74 -20.87 5.73
C ASP A 499 28.08 -20.83 6.45
N GLY A 500 29.19 -20.88 5.70
CA GLY A 500 30.52 -20.94 6.29
C GLY A 500 30.89 -19.68 7.08
N VAL A 501 30.52 -18.49 6.60
CA VAL A 501 30.74 -17.24 7.33
C VAL A 501 29.86 -17.15 8.56
N CYS A 502 28.59 -17.58 8.46
CA CYS A 502 27.68 -17.63 9.60
C CYS A 502 28.18 -18.61 10.67
N ASP A 503 28.69 -19.79 10.30
CA ASP A 503 29.21 -20.79 11.24
C ASP A 503 30.44 -20.29 12.01
N GLN A 504 31.21 -19.37 11.43
CA GLN A 504 32.36 -18.75 12.09
C GLN A 504 31.97 -17.58 13.01
N ILE A 505 30.99 -16.77 12.60
CA ILE A 505 30.65 -15.51 13.27
C ILE A 505 29.57 -15.70 14.34
N LEU A 506 28.50 -16.43 14.00
CA LEU A 506 27.28 -16.45 14.80
C LEU A 506 27.45 -17.12 16.17
N PRO A 507 28.19 -18.22 16.36
CA PRO A 507 28.31 -18.86 17.68
C PRO A 507 28.87 -17.90 18.74
N ALA A 508 29.90 -17.11 18.41
CA ALA A 508 30.49 -16.14 19.33
C ALA A 508 29.54 -14.98 19.74
N LEU A 509 28.44 -14.80 19.00
CA LEU A 509 27.43 -13.78 19.26
C LEU A 509 26.14 -14.37 19.83
N GLN A 510 25.84 -15.64 19.54
CA GLN A 510 24.63 -16.35 19.96
C GLN A 510 24.79 -17.04 21.32
N GLU A 511 25.90 -17.76 21.54
CA GLU A 511 26.12 -18.54 22.78
C GLU A 511 26.14 -17.68 24.05
N PRO A 512 26.76 -16.47 24.06
CA PRO A 512 26.79 -15.65 25.28
C PRO A 512 25.40 -15.30 25.84
N LEU A 513 24.35 -15.29 25.00
CA LEU A 513 22.98 -15.04 25.48
C LEU A 513 22.47 -16.20 26.33
N LEU A 514 22.77 -17.45 25.93
CA LEU A 514 22.36 -18.65 26.66
C LEU A 514 23.22 -18.84 27.91
N ASP A 515 24.53 -18.59 27.82
CA ASP A 515 25.47 -18.72 28.95
C ASP A 515 25.17 -17.72 30.06
N ALA A 516 24.80 -16.49 29.71
CA ALA A 516 24.45 -15.46 30.69
C ALA A 516 23.07 -15.69 31.33
N HIS A 517 22.18 -16.43 30.67
CA HIS A 517 20.77 -16.54 31.06
C HIS A 517 20.19 -17.94 30.80
N ALA A 518 20.15 -18.77 31.85
CA ALA A 518 19.65 -20.15 31.78
C ALA A 518 18.19 -20.30 31.30
N TRP A 519 17.39 -19.24 31.41
CA TRP A 519 15.99 -19.18 30.94
C TRP A 519 15.87 -18.85 29.44
N ILE A 520 16.97 -18.52 28.76
CA ILE A 520 17.03 -18.41 27.30
C ILE A 520 17.24 -19.82 26.72
N VAL A 521 16.29 -20.24 25.90
CA VAL A 521 16.28 -21.55 25.24
C VAL A 521 17.07 -21.52 23.94
N PHE A 522 17.00 -20.46 23.15
CA PHE A 522 17.85 -20.32 21.96
C PHE A 522 18.00 -18.86 21.55
N ALA A 523 19.05 -18.58 20.79
CA ALA A 523 19.28 -17.33 20.11
C ALA A 523 19.79 -17.66 18.71
N ILE A 524 18.99 -17.40 17.67
CA ILE A 524 19.32 -17.80 16.30
C ILE A 524 19.01 -16.69 15.31
N CYS A 525 19.77 -16.67 14.22
CA CYS A 525 19.51 -15.79 13.10
C CYS A 525 18.65 -16.52 12.07
N ALA A 526 17.63 -15.85 11.55
CA ALA A 526 16.84 -16.34 10.42
C ALA A 526 16.79 -15.26 9.34
N ASN A 527 17.01 -15.65 8.09
CA ASN A 527 16.78 -14.73 6.98
C ASN A 527 15.26 -14.64 6.66
N PRO A 528 14.83 -13.73 5.77
CA PRO A 528 13.41 -13.57 5.40
C PRO A 528 12.67 -14.83 4.93
N ASP A 529 13.37 -15.88 4.49
CA ASP A 529 12.73 -17.14 4.07
C ASP A 529 12.56 -18.13 5.25
N GLY A 530 12.90 -17.70 6.47
CA GLY A 530 12.94 -18.52 7.68
C GLY A 530 14.13 -19.49 7.71
N TYR A 531 15.16 -19.29 6.87
CA TYR A 531 16.36 -20.15 6.88
C TYR A 531 17.29 -19.79 8.03
N VAL A 532 17.67 -20.79 8.82
CA VAL A 532 18.61 -20.66 9.94
C VAL A 532 19.96 -21.26 9.52
N PRO A 533 20.96 -20.43 9.15
CA PRO A 533 22.27 -20.92 8.75
C PRO A 533 23.00 -21.56 9.93
N THR A 534 23.04 -20.93 11.10
CA THR A 534 23.77 -21.42 12.26
C THR A 534 22.87 -21.34 13.48
N HIS A 535 22.80 -22.44 14.21
CA HIS A 535 22.03 -22.55 15.45
C HIS A 535 23.01 -22.65 16.63
N ASN A 536 22.52 -22.39 17.84
CA ASN A 536 23.29 -22.63 19.06
C ASN A 536 23.91 -24.03 19.13
N LEU A 537 25.10 -24.13 19.74
CA LEU A 537 25.94 -25.33 19.72
C LEU A 537 25.20 -26.60 20.18
N ARG A 538 24.39 -26.48 21.23
CA ARG A 538 23.58 -27.59 21.76
C ARG A 538 22.59 -28.19 20.76
N PHE A 539 22.25 -27.46 19.70
CA PHE A 539 21.37 -27.86 18.61
C PHE A 539 22.11 -28.01 17.27
N THR A 540 23.42 -28.26 17.30
CA THR A 540 24.26 -28.53 16.10
C THR A 540 24.98 -29.87 16.20
N GLN A 541 24.42 -30.83 16.95
CA GLN A 541 25.02 -32.15 17.14
C GLN A 541 25.21 -32.90 15.80
N PRO A 542 26.25 -33.73 15.63
CA PRO A 542 26.43 -34.53 14.42
C PRO A 542 25.17 -35.31 14.05
N LEU A 543 24.85 -35.36 12.75
CA LEU A 543 23.71 -36.13 12.24
C LEU A 543 23.89 -37.61 12.54
N THR A 544 22.84 -38.23 13.09
CA THR A 544 22.85 -39.63 13.52
C THR A 544 22.14 -40.56 12.55
N GLY A 545 21.31 -40.02 11.65
CA GLY A 545 20.46 -40.79 10.75
C GLY A 545 19.13 -41.22 11.39
N ASP A 546 18.93 -40.95 12.68
CA ASP A 546 17.65 -41.12 13.38
C ASP A 546 16.89 -39.78 13.37
N ALA A 547 15.80 -39.72 12.59
CA ALA A 547 15.00 -38.52 12.41
C ALA A 547 14.49 -37.90 13.73
N LYS A 548 14.21 -38.70 14.77
CA LYS A 548 13.72 -38.16 16.06
C LYS A 548 14.85 -37.50 16.85
N ARG A 549 16.05 -38.10 16.82
CA ARG A 549 17.25 -37.54 17.46
C ARG A 549 17.73 -36.31 16.73
N ASP A 550 17.77 -36.37 15.40
CA ASP A 550 18.25 -35.27 14.56
C ASP A 550 17.30 -34.06 14.60
N LEU A 551 15.97 -34.26 14.71
CA LEU A 551 14.97 -33.19 14.89
C LEU A 551 15.21 -32.32 16.15
N VAL A 552 15.73 -32.93 17.21
CA VAL A 552 16.00 -32.26 18.50
C VAL A 552 17.44 -31.77 18.57
N GLY A 553 18.40 -32.63 18.21
CA GLY A 553 19.85 -32.40 18.38
C GLY A 553 20.52 -31.59 17.27
N ASN A 554 19.95 -31.54 16.06
CA ASN A 554 20.53 -30.81 14.93
C ASN A 554 19.48 -29.94 14.20
N ARG A 555 19.41 -28.66 14.59
CA ARG A 555 18.41 -27.69 14.10
C ARG A 555 19.02 -26.58 13.23
N THR A 556 20.31 -26.65 12.90
CA THR A 556 20.98 -25.78 11.93
C THR A 556 20.65 -26.17 10.49
N LYS A 557 20.97 -25.30 9.52
CA LYS A 557 20.82 -25.53 8.08
C LYS A 557 19.39 -25.87 7.67
N ARG A 558 18.40 -25.35 8.39
CA ARG A 558 16.97 -25.70 8.25
C ARG A 558 16.13 -24.46 7.96
N LYS A 559 15.10 -24.62 7.14
CA LYS A 559 14.05 -23.60 6.92
C LYS A 559 12.88 -23.84 7.86
N PHE A 560 12.53 -22.84 8.64
CA PHE A 560 11.35 -22.84 9.51
C PHE A 560 10.21 -22.10 8.80
N THR A 561 9.31 -22.87 8.19
CA THR A 561 8.21 -22.34 7.36
C THR A 561 6.93 -22.06 8.16
N ASP A 562 6.95 -22.23 9.48
CA ASP A 562 5.84 -21.85 10.34
C ASP A 562 5.66 -20.32 10.38
N ARG A 563 4.49 -19.85 10.84
CA ARG A 563 4.12 -18.43 10.83
C ARG A 563 5.12 -17.56 11.61
N VAL A 564 5.58 -18.04 12.77
CA VAL A 564 6.52 -17.33 13.63
C VAL A 564 7.92 -17.37 12.98
N GLY A 565 8.37 -18.55 12.53
CA GLY A 565 9.65 -18.74 11.86
C GLY A 565 9.87 -17.85 10.63
N ARG A 566 8.84 -17.65 9.80
CA ARG A 566 8.90 -16.72 8.65
C ARG A 566 8.84 -15.26 9.06
N SER A 567 7.99 -14.93 10.03
CA SER A 567 7.79 -13.56 10.51
C SER A 567 9.10 -12.94 11.01
N VAL A 568 9.87 -13.68 11.81
CA VAL A 568 11.11 -13.21 12.45
C VAL A 568 12.11 -12.62 11.46
N GLY A 569 12.39 -13.32 10.37
CA GLY A 569 13.41 -12.90 9.43
C GLY A 569 12.96 -11.83 8.45
N ALA A 570 11.65 -11.61 8.32
CA ALA A 570 11.06 -10.78 7.28
C ALA A 570 10.65 -9.37 7.75
N HIS A 571 10.35 -9.19 9.04
CA HIS A 571 9.90 -7.90 9.56
C HIS A 571 11.06 -6.89 9.68
N THR A 572 10.74 -5.61 9.56
CA THR A 572 11.67 -4.49 9.80
C THR A 572 11.29 -3.65 11.02
N ASP A 573 10.26 -4.06 11.76
CA ASP A 573 9.86 -3.45 13.03
C ASP A 573 11.03 -3.47 14.03
N PRO A 574 11.19 -2.46 14.93
CA PRO A 574 12.33 -2.40 15.86
C PRO A 574 12.52 -3.67 16.71
N TYR A 575 11.41 -4.33 17.07
CA TYR A 575 11.37 -5.66 17.66
C TYR A 575 9.97 -6.26 17.47
N ARG A 576 9.83 -7.56 17.69
CA ARG A 576 8.54 -8.26 17.68
C ARG A 576 8.52 -9.36 18.74
N LEU A 577 7.53 -9.35 19.63
CA LEU A 577 7.32 -10.36 20.68
C LEU A 577 6.13 -11.25 20.31
N GLN A 578 6.31 -12.57 20.38
CA GLN A 578 5.30 -13.56 20.00
C GLN A 578 5.36 -14.78 20.93
N VAL A 579 4.25 -15.50 21.05
CA VAL A 579 4.24 -16.84 21.68
C VAL A 579 4.58 -17.86 20.60
N TYR A 580 5.57 -18.70 20.86
CA TYR A 580 6.08 -19.70 19.93
C TYR A 580 5.88 -21.12 20.48
N ARG A 581 5.24 -21.97 19.68
CA ARG A 581 5.13 -23.41 19.93
C ARG A 581 6.10 -24.13 19.01
N ARG A 582 7.11 -24.78 19.60
CA ARG A 582 8.11 -25.57 18.85
C ARG A 582 7.48 -26.83 18.26
N ASP A 583 8.11 -27.36 17.21
CA ASP A 583 7.83 -28.71 16.67
C ASP A 583 7.98 -29.82 17.73
N THR A 584 8.68 -29.54 18.84
CA THR A 584 8.84 -30.44 19.99
C THR A 584 7.68 -30.36 20.99
N GLY A 585 6.69 -29.50 20.77
CA GLY A 585 5.52 -29.31 21.63
C GLY A 585 5.69 -28.27 22.74
N GLN A 586 6.92 -27.78 22.99
CA GLN A 586 7.19 -26.76 24.01
C GLN A 586 6.67 -25.39 23.60
N ILE A 587 6.00 -24.69 24.54
CA ILE A 587 5.53 -23.32 24.38
C ILE A 587 6.52 -22.38 25.08
N MET A 588 6.87 -21.28 24.43
CA MET A 588 7.80 -20.27 24.95
C MET A 588 7.53 -18.91 24.33
N PHE A 589 8.20 -17.87 24.83
CA PHE A 589 8.20 -16.56 24.20
C PHE A 589 9.31 -16.48 23.17
N ASP A 590 9.05 -15.77 22.08
CA ASP A 590 9.98 -15.51 20.99
C ASP A 590 10.02 -14.01 20.75
N LEU A 591 11.19 -13.41 20.95
CA LEU A 591 11.42 -12.00 20.65
C LEU A 591 12.41 -11.90 19.51
N SER A 592 12.07 -11.13 18.48
CA SER A 592 12.91 -10.90 17.32
C SER A 592 13.27 -9.44 17.13
N ALA A 593 14.47 -9.20 16.61
CA ALA A 593 14.97 -7.88 16.22
C ALA A 593 15.64 -7.96 14.84
N PRO A 594 15.42 -6.96 13.96
CA PRO A 594 15.95 -6.99 12.60
C PRO A 594 17.46 -6.77 12.59
N ILE A 595 18.14 -7.46 11.69
CA ILE A 595 19.57 -7.40 11.42
C ILE A 595 19.75 -6.68 10.08
N PHE A 596 20.37 -5.51 10.15
CA PHE A 596 20.77 -4.75 8.98
C PHE A 596 22.28 -4.87 8.76
N VAL A 597 22.67 -5.12 7.52
CA VAL A 597 24.06 -5.06 7.07
C VAL A 597 24.19 -3.79 6.24
N GLY A 598 24.78 -2.75 6.83
CA GLY A 598 24.70 -1.39 6.29
C GLY A 598 23.25 -0.88 6.29
N ARG A 599 22.72 -0.53 5.11
CA ARG A 599 21.32 -0.09 4.94
C ARG A 599 20.37 -1.20 4.46
N LYS A 600 20.88 -2.43 4.25
CA LYS A 600 20.09 -3.53 3.69
C LYS A 600 19.67 -4.50 4.79
N HIS A 601 18.39 -4.89 4.77
CA HIS A 601 17.84 -5.87 5.71
C HIS A 601 18.28 -7.28 5.30
N TRP A 602 19.04 -7.95 6.18
CA TRP A 602 19.54 -9.30 5.92
C TRP A 602 18.61 -10.38 6.49
N GLY A 603 18.12 -10.16 7.71
CA GLY A 603 17.23 -11.08 8.44
C GLY A 603 16.99 -10.61 9.86
N GLY A 604 16.61 -11.51 10.76
CA GLY A 604 16.32 -11.19 12.16
C GLY A 604 17.05 -12.11 13.13
N LEU A 605 17.44 -11.58 14.28
CA LEU A 605 17.84 -12.37 15.44
C LEU A 605 16.57 -12.67 16.24
N ARG A 606 16.25 -13.95 16.46
CA ARG A 606 15.20 -14.37 17.41
C ARG A 606 15.80 -15.01 18.64
N VAL A 607 15.22 -14.67 19.78
CA VAL A 607 15.56 -15.20 21.10
C VAL A 607 14.33 -15.89 21.66
N GLY A 608 14.41 -17.20 21.84
CA GLY A 608 13.37 -18.02 22.46
C GLY A 608 13.65 -18.23 23.94
N TYR A 609 12.69 -17.99 24.83
CA TYR A 609 12.90 -18.03 26.28
C TYR A 609 11.64 -18.35 27.09
N THR A 610 11.83 -18.84 28.31
CA THR A 610 10.75 -19.16 29.26
C THR A 610 10.61 -18.06 30.30
N LEU A 611 9.41 -17.93 30.88
CA LEU A 611 9.16 -17.05 32.04
C LEU A 611 9.27 -17.78 33.38
N GLU A 612 9.31 -19.11 33.36
CA GLU A 612 9.56 -19.98 34.52
C GLU A 612 10.99 -19.85 35.07
#